data_AF-A0A0P4UPW0-F1
#
_entry.id   AF-A0A0P4UPW0-F1
#
_cell.length_a   1.000
_cell.length_b   1.000
_cell.length_c   1.000
_cell.angle_alpha   90.00
_cell.angle_beta   90.00
_cell.angle_gamma   90.00
#
_symmetry.space_group_name_H-M   'P 1'
#
loop_
_entity.id
_entity.type
_entity.pdbx_description
1 polymer ?
#
loop_
_entity_poly.entity_id
_entity_poly.type
_entity_poly.pdbx_seq_one_letter_code
_entity_poly.pdbx_strand_id
1 'polypeptide(L)'
;MVTLEEINQRLVQEARSLKVELSTLQSNHEGVLVDAIQVAMGEHQGILINPGAYTHTSVAIRDAIAAVNLPTVEVHLSNIHKREEFRHHSYIAPVAIGQICGFGAESYRLGLHALVNYLRQA
;
A
#
# COMPACT_ATOMS: atom_id res chain seq x y z
N MET A 1 15.35 14.58 6.03
CA MET A 1 14.39 13.48 6.27
C MET A 1 13.22 13.73 5.33
N VAL A 2 12.75 12.74 4.57
CA VAL A 2 11.64 12.94 3.62
C VAL A 2 10.32 12.83 4.39
N THR A 3 9.41 13.77 4.18
CA THR A 3 8.07 13.79 4.81
C THR A 3 7.08 12.95 4.01
N LEU A 4 5.96 12.55 4.63
CA LEU A 4 4.88 11.87 3.92
C LEU A 4 4.31 12.72 2.77
N GLU A 5 4.20 14.03 3.00
CA GLU A 5 3.74 14.98 1.98
C GLU A 5 4.67 15.00 0.76
N GLU A 6 5.98 15.03 0.97
CA GLU A 6 6.96 14.96 -0.12
C GLU A 6 6.90 13.60 -0.86
N ILE A 7 6.64 12.50 -0.15
CA ILE A 7 6.42 11.18 -0.79
C ILE A 7 5.18 11.23 -1.68
N ASN A 8 4.05 11.73 -1.17
CA ASN A 8 2.79 11.82 -1.91
C ASN A 8 2.94 12.69 -3.16
N GLN A 9 3.59 13.86 -3.05
CA GLN A 9 3.84 14.74 -4.19
C GLN A 9 4.65 14.06 -5.29
N ARG A 10 5.69 13.30 -4.92
CA ARG A 10 6.51 12.52 -5.88
C ARG A 10 5.69 11.40 -6.52
N LEU A 11 4.86 10.70 -5.76
CA LEU A 11 3.99 9.65 -6.30
C LEU A 11 2.93 10.20 -7.26
N VAL A 12 2.36 11.37 -6.99
CA VAL A 12 1.42 12.03 -7.90
C VAL A 12 2.11 12.42 -9.21
N GLN A 13 3.35 12.92 -9.15
CA GLN A 13 4.13 13.21 -10.35
C GLN A 13 4.43 11.92 -11.15
N GLU A 14 4.78 10.84 -10.47
CA GLU A 14 5.02 9.54 -11.10
C GLU A 14 3.76 8.94 -11.70
N ALA A 15 2.61 9.04 -11.01
CA ALA A 15 1.32 8.59 -11.53
C ALA A 15 0.97 9.30 -12.85
N ARG A 16 1.23 10.61 -12.93
CA ARG A 16 1.05 11.38 -14.17
C ARG A 16 1.95 10.89 -15.31
N SER A 17 3.23 10.60 -15.02
CA SER A 17 4.15 10.05 -16.04
C SER A 17 3.70 8.66 -16.52
N LEU A 18 3.10 7.89 -15.62
CA LEU A 18 2.46 6.61 -15.91
C LEU A 18 1.07 6.73 -16.52
N LYS A 19 0.50 7.94 -16.72
CA LYS A 19 -0.87 8.16 -17.23
C LYS A 19 -1.95 7.45 -16.39
N VAL A 20 -1.82 7.48 -15.07
CA VAL A 20 -2.84 7.00 -14.12
C VAL A 20 -3.19 8.10 -13.12
N GLU A 21 -4.37 8.01 -12.53
CA GLU A 21 -4.79 8.87 -11.44
C GLU A 21 -4.40 8.24 -10.09
N LEU A 22 -4.05 9.07 -9.11
CA LEU A 22 -3.65 8.64 -7.77
C LEU A 22 -4.35 9.49 -6.72
N SER A 23 -5.13 8.84 -5.87
CA SER A 23 -5.63 9.38 -4.61
C SER A 23 -4.73 8.93 -3.46
N THR A 24 -4.56 9.77 -2.44
CA THR A 24 -3.75 9.44 -1.25
C THR A 24 -4.54 9.71 0.02
N LEU A 25 -4.49 8.77 0.96
CA LEU A 25 -5.11 8.90 2.27
C LEU A 25 -4.17 8.34 3.33
N GLN A 26 -4.08 9.02 4.48
CA GLN A 26 -3.40 8.51 5.67
C GLN A 26 -4.32 8.69 6.88
N SER A 27 -4.36 7.67 7.74
CA SER A 27 -5.05 7.74 9.01
C SER A 27 -4.33 6.89 10.06
N ASN A 28 -4.46 7.29 11.32
CA ASN A 28 -4.05 6.49 12.47
C ASN A 28 -5.21 5.63 13.01
N HIS A 29 -6.42 5.80 12.48
CA HIS A 29 -7.61 5.05 12.89
C HIS A 29 -7.87 3.92 11.90
N GLU A 30 -7.83 2.68 12.39
CA GLU A 30 -8.05 1.46 11.59
C GLU A 30 -9.35 1.52 10.79
N GLY A 31 -10.45 1.94 11.42
CA GLY A 31 -11.76 2.06 10.76
C GLY A 31 -11.74 2.97 9.53
N VAL A 32 -11.03 4.10 9.58
CA VAL A 32 -10.92 5.02 8.43
C VAL A 32 -10.18 4.35 7.26
N LEU A 33 -9.18 3.51 7.54
CA LEU A 33 -8.48 2.77 6.49
C LEU A 33 -9.37 1.66 5.90
N VAL A 34 -10.13 0.95 6.74
CA VAL A 34 -11.10 -0.06 6.31
C VAL A 34 -12.17 0.58 5.42
N ASP A 35 -12.74 1.70 5.83
CA ASP A 35 -13.75 2.43 5.06
C ASP A 35 -13.18 2.89 3.71
N ALA A 36 -11.96 3.43 3.68
CA ALA A 36 -11.30 3.85 2.45
C ALA A 36 -11.04 2.67 1.49
N ILE A 37 -10.66 1.49 2.03
CA ILE A 37 -10.50 0.27 1.22
C ILE A 37 -11.84 -0.16 0.63
N GLN A 38 -12.93 -0.12 1.40
CA GLN A 38 -14.26 -0.47 0.92
C GLN A 38 -14.76 0.49 -0.15
N VAL A 39 -14.57 1.80 0.03
CA VAL A 39 -14.93 2.84 -0.96
C VAL A 39 -14.12 2.69 -2.25
N ALA A 40 -12.87 2.25 -2.18
CA ALA A 40 -12.05 2.01 -3.36
C ALA A 40 -12.70 1.02 -4.34
N MET A 41 -13.55 0.11 -3.86
CA MET A 41 -14.37 -0.75 -4.70
C MET A 41 -15.40 0.08 -5.49
N GLY A 42 -15.13 0.25 -6.79
CA GLY A 42 -15.97 1.06 -7.68
C GLY A 42 -15.38 2.42 -8.04
N GLU A 43 -14.38 2.89 -7.29
CA GLU A 43 -13.67 4.15 -7.58
C GLU A 43 -12.24 3.93 -8.09
N HIS A 44 -11.62 2.80 -7.72
CA HIS A 44 -10.21 2.53 -7.99
C HIS A 44 -9.99 1.13 -8.56
N GLN A 45 -8.88 0.96 -9.30
CA GLN A 45 -8.52 -0.31 -9.93
C GLN A 45 -7.50 -1.11 -9.11
N GLY A 46 -6.86 -0.51 -8.11
CA GLY A 46 -5.85 -1.17 -7.28
C GLY A 46 -5.45 -0.32 -6.08
N ILE A 47 -4.73 -0.94 -5.14
CA ILE A 47 -4.36 -0.34 -3.85
C ILE A 47 -2.84 -0.45 -3.65
N LEU A 48 -2.19 0.67 -3.34
CA LEU A 48 -0.82 0.71 -2.84
C LEU A 48 -0.87 1.09 -1.36
N ILE A 49 -0.46 0.19 -0.46
CA ILE A 49 -0.66 0.39 0.98
C ILE A 49 0.64 0.22 1.78
N ASN A 50 0.91 1.16 2.68
CA ASN A 50 1.81 0.96 3.81
C ASN A 50 0.97 0.93 5.09
N PRO A 51 0.66 -0.26 5.63
CA PRO A 51 -0.18 -0.39 6.81
C PRO A 51 0.51 0.05 8.11
N GLY A 52 1.81 0.34 8.08
CA GLY A 52 2.59 0.65 9.26
C GLY A 52 2.50 -0.47 10.30
N ALA A 53 2.13 -0.14 11.54
CA ALA A 53 1.97 -1.13 12.60
C ALA A 53 0.82 -2.11 12.33
N TYR A 54 -0.23 -1.69 11.61
CA TYR A 54 -1.39 -2.52 11.35
C TYR A 54 -1.09 -3.74 10.50
N THR A 55 0.03 -3.76 9.76
CA THR A 55 0.46 -4.96 9.05
C THR A 55 0.64 -6.14 10.00
N HIS A 56 1.04 -5.90 11.25
CA HIS A 56 1.31 -6.94 12.23
C HIS A 56 0.10 -7.27 13.14
N THR A 57 -0.97 -6.49 13.09
CA THR A 57 -2.07 -6.58 14.07
C THR A 57 -3.47 -6.60 13.47
N SER A 58 -3.67 -6.06 12.27
CA SER A 58 -5.00 -5.80 11.72
C SER A 58 -5.47 -6.93 10.81
N VAL A 59 -6.29 -7.82 11.37
CA VAL A 59 -7.10 -8.74 10.57
C VAL A 59 -8.22 -7.97 9.85
N ALA A 60 -8.71 -6.86 10.41
CA ALA A 60 -9.76 -6.06 9.79
C ALA A 60 -9.34 -5.46 8.43
N ILE A 61 -8.13 -4.89 8.34
CA ILE A 61 -7.60 -4.35 7.08
C ILE A 61 -7.31 -5.48 6.09
N ARG A 62 -6.78 -6.63 6.54
CA ARG A 62 -6.64 -7.82 5.69
C ARG A 62 -7.98 -8.19 5.07
N ASP A 63 -9.01 -8.34 5.89
CA ASP A 63 -10.32 -8.82 5.44
C ASP A 63 -10.99 -7.80 4.52
N ALA A 64 -10.81 -6.50 4.77
CA ALA A 64 -11.26 -5.44 3.87
C ALA A 64 -10.59 -5.55 2.48
N ILE A 65 -9.27 -5.73 2.42
CA ILE A 65 -8.52 -5.91 1.16
C ILE A 65 -9.01 -7.16 0.42
N ALA A 66 -9.16 -8.27 1.14
CA ALA A 66 -9.64 -9.53 0.57
C ALA A 66 -11.08 -9.41 0.03
N ALA A 67 -11.95 -8.67 0.73
CA ALA A 67 -13.35 -8.50 0.35
C ALA A 67 -13.54 -7.68 -0.92
N VAL A 68 -12.74 -6.61 -1.12
CA VAL A 68 -12.86 -5.76 -2.31
C VAL A 68 -12.20 -6.38 -3.55
N ASN A 69 -11.33 -7.38 -3.36
CA ASN A 69 -10.66 -8.13 -4.43
C ASN A 69 -9.93 -7.22 -5.45
N LEU A 70 -9.44 -6.06 -5.00
CA LEU A 70 -8.64 -5.15 -5.81
C LEU A 70 -7.16 -5.57 -5.73
N PRO A 71 -6.43 -5.61 -6.86
CA PRO A 71 -4.99 -5.82 -6.88
C PRO A 71 -4.29 -4.87 -5.90
N THR A 72 -3.58 -5.44 -4.92
CA THR A 72 -2.97 -4.69 -3.82
C THR A 72 -1.47 -4.93 -3.73
N VAL A 73 -0.67 -3.88 -3.56
CA VAL A 73 0.77 -3.98 -3.27
C VAL A 73 1.05 -3.40 -1.88
N GLU A 74 1.69 -4.20 -1.01
CA GLU A 74 2.11 -3.77 0.32
C GLU A 74 3.52 -3.17 0.26
N VAL A 75 3.74 -2.02 0.91
CA VAL A 75 5.06 -1.37 0.96
C VAL A 75 5.46 -0.96 2.36
N HIS A 76 6.77 -1.04 2.66
CA HIS A 76 7.35 -0.61 3.91
C HIS A 76 8.62 0.21 3.67
N LEU A 77 8.72 1.38 4.31
CA LEU A 77 9.93 2.21 4.27
C LEU A 77 11.17 1.44 4.74
N SER A 78 11.05 0.73 5.87
CA SER A 78 12.13 -0.03 6.49
C SER A 78 12.11 -1.50 6.07
N ASN A 79 13.26 -2.18 6.17
CA ASN A 79 13.29 -3.64 6.05
C ASN A 79 12.70 -4.24 7.33
N ILE A 80 11.46 -4.74 7.26
CA ILE A 80 10.75 -5.29 8.42
C ILE A 80 11.41 -6.56 8.98
N HIS A 81 12.11 -7.32 8.14
CA HIS A 81 12.82 -8.54 8.53
C HIS A 81 14.15 -8.29 9.27
N LYS A 82 14.67 -7.06 9.22
CA LYS A 82 15.81 -6.64 10.06
C LYS A 82 15.40 -6.20 11.47
N ARG A 83 14.10 -6.17 11.76
CA ARG A 83 13.54 -5.68 13.00
C ARG A 83 13.11 -6.83 13.91
N GLU A 84 12.40 -6.51 14.98
CA GLU A 84 11.91 -7.47 15.96
C GLU A 84 11.07 -8.58 15.30
N GLU A 85 11.11 -9.79 15.85
CA GLU A 85 10.46 -10.99 15.27
C GLU A 85 8.96 -10.79 15.00
N PHE A 86 8.25 -10.09 15.88
CA PHE A 86 6.83 -9.80 15.68
C PHE A 86 6.55 -8.95 14.43
N ARG A 87 7.56 -8.28 13.87
CA ARG A 87 7.43 -7.50 12.63
C ARG A 87 7.65 -8.32 11.37
N HIS A 88 8.05 -9.58 11.50
CA HIS A 88 8.26 -10.46 10.35
C HIS A 88 6.93 -11.01 9.85
N HIS A 89 5.90 -11.03 10.70
CA HIS A 89 4.55 -11.43 10.33
C HIS A 89 3.77 -10.25 9.75
N SER A 90 3.16 -10.46 8.57
CA SER A 90 2.20 -9.53 7.96
C SER A 90 0.89 -10.25 7.73
N TYR A 91 -0.22 -9.68 8.21
CA TYR A 91 -1.56 -10.09 7.84
C TYR A 91 -1.94 -9.66 6.42
N ILE A 92 -1.25 -8.65 5.87
CA ILE A 92 -1.57 -8.06 4.56
C ILE A 92 -0.85 -8.81 3.42
N ALA A 93 0.40 -9.22 3.63
CA ALA A 93 1.20 -9.87 2.60
C ALA A 93 0.49 -11.08 1.93
N PRO A 94 -0.24 -11.96 2.67
CA PRO A 94 -0.94 -13.09 2.06
C PRO A 94 -2.10 -12.71 1.13
N VAL A 95 -2.63 -11.48 1.21
CA VAL A 95 -3.75 -10.99 0.37
C VAL A 95 -3.31 -9.90 -0.61
N ALA A 96 -2.01 -9.60 -0.68
CA ALA A 96 -1.42 -8.69 -1.66
C ALA A 96 -0.81 -9.48 -2.84
N ILE A 97 -0.63 -8.81 -3.98
CA ILE A 97 0.13 -9.32 -5.14
C ILE A 97 1.59 -9.57 -4.73
N GLY A 98 2.13 -8.68 -3.90
CA GLY A 98 3.50 -8.73 -3.41
C GLY A 98 3.77 -7.64 -2.38
N GLN A 99 4.94 -7.75 -1.74
CA GLN A 99 5.42 -6.82 -0.71
C GLN A 99 6.80 -6.26 -1.09
N ILE A 100 6.99 -4.95 -0.92
CA ILE A 100 8.29 -4.28 -1.12
C ILE A 100 8.69 -3.61 0.19
N CYS A 101 9.84 -3.99 0.76
CA CYS A 101 10.32 -3.41 2.01
C CYS A 101 11.80 -3.02 1.97
N GLY A 102 12.16 -1.95 2.68
CA GLY A 102 13.55 -1.62 2.97
C GLY A 102 14.26 -0.66 2.02
N PHE A 103 13.55 -0.08 1.06
CA PHE A 103 14.12 0.90 0.12
C PHE A 103 13.79 2.36 0.51
N GLY A 104 13.32 2.60 1.74
CA GLY A 104 12.87 3.93 2.15
C GLY A 104 11.69 4.41 1.31
N ALA A 105 11.65 5.70 0.98
CA ALA A 105 10.61 6.30 0.16
C ALA A 105 10.48 5.65 -1.24
N GLU A 106 11.57 5.08 -1.75
CA GLU A 106 11.60 4.40 -3.05
C GLU A 106 10.68 3.16 -3.08
N SER A 107 10.41 2.56 -1.92
CA SER A 107 9.48 1.43 -1.80
C SER A 107 8.09 1.77 -2.36
N TYR A 108 7.62 3.00 -2.17
CA TYR A 108 6.35 3.45 -2.72
C TYR A 108 6.38 3.58 -4.24
N ARG A 109 7.47 4.16 -4.80
CA ARG A 109 7.61 4.30 -6.25
C ARG A 109 7.65 2.94 -6.92
N LEU A 110 8.46 2.02 -6.38
CA LEU A 110 8.52 0.64 -6.86
C LEU A 110 7.16 -0.07 -6.75
N GLY A 111 6.43 0.12 -5.65
CA GLY A 111 5.11 -0.46 -5.47
C GLY A 111 4.06 0.09 -6.44
N LEU A 112 4.07 1.40 -6.69
CA LEU A 112 3.20 2.01 -7.71
C LEU A 112 3.46 1.43 -9.10
N HIS A 113 4.73 1.31 -9.49
CA HIS A 113 5.11 0.70 -10.77
C HIS A 113 4.69 -0.76 -10.87
N ALA A 114 4.93 -1.55 -9.81
CA ALA A 114 4.52 -2.95 -9.77
C ALA A 114 3.00 -3.09 -9.95
N LEU A 115 2.22 -2.27 -9.23
CA LEU A 115 0.76 -2.27 -9.31
C LEU A 115 0.26 -1.86 -10.71
N VAL A 116 0.76 -0.76 -11.27
CA VAL A 116 0.35 -0.28 -12.60
C VAL A 116 0.73 -1.29 -13.69
N ASN A 117 1.91 -1.90 -13.60
CA ASN A 117 2.32 -2.91 -14.55
C ASN A 117 1.46 -4.17 -14.46
N TYR A 118 1.10 -4.61 -13.25
CA TYR A 118 0.16 -5.72 -13.04
C TYR A 118 -1.19 -5.43 -13.68
N LEU A 119 -1.77 -4.25 -13.43
CA LEU A 119 -3.08 -3.84 -13.96
C LEU A 119 -3.12 -3.72 -15.49
N ARG A 120 -1.99 -3.46 -16.14
CA ARG A 120 -1.90 -3.37 -17.61
C ARG A 120 -1.75 -4.71 -18.30
N GLN A 121 -1.37 -5.75 -17.56
CA GLN A 121 -1.21 -7.10 -18.09
C GLN A 121 -2.46 -7.96 -17.87
N ALA A 122 -3.34 -7.53 -16.97
CA ALA A 122 -4.60 -8.20 -16.64
C ALA A 122 -5.71 -7.92 -17.66
#